data_AF-A0ABD2TYS6-F1
#
_entry.id   AF-A0ABD2TYS6-F1
#
_cell.length_a   1.000
_cell.length_b   1.000
_cell.length_c   1.000
_cell.angle_alpha   90.00
_cell.angle_beta   90.00
_cell.angle_gamma   90.00
#
_symmetry.space_group_name_H-M   'P 1'
#
loop_
_entity.id
_entity.type
_entity.pdbx_description
1 polymer ?
#
loop_
_entity_poly.entity_id
_entity_poly.type
_entity_poly.pdbx_seq_one_letter_code
_entity_poly.pdbx_strand_id
1 'polypeptide(L)'
;MGSLSLEMDFEPLPMTPRSLAMTPRSLARQRLFPNVENKKQKVAPPGAGPRKNLELEVMEPGLKNDGPSLDTILVNYLDTLTQRVNYHLGYPVNICYDHYATLAPLLQFHLNNCGDPFLQNTVDFHSKDFEVAVLNWFAQLWEIEKDQYWGYVTNGGTEGNLHGILLGRELLPEGILYASKDSHYSVFKAARMYRMDSETIKTSVNGEMIIQI
;
A
#
# COMPACT_ATOMS: atom_id res chain seq x y z
N MET A 1 -24.11 27.12 15.56
CA MET A 1 -22.82 27.12 16.27
C MET A 1 -22.91 26.08 17.37
N GLY A 2 -22.11 25.03 17.25
CA GLY A 2 -21.98 23.96 18.24
C GLY A 2 -20.74 23.18 17.87
N SER A 3 -19.60 23.52 18.49
CA SER A 3 -18.34 22.81 18.35
C SER A 3 -18.40 21.54 19.18
N LEU A 4 -18.20 20.38 18.55
CA LEU A 4 -17.85 19.16 19.28
C LEU A 4 -16.33 19.16 19.44
N SER A 5 -15.87 19.70 20.56
CA SER A 5 -14.49 19.59 21.02
C SER A 5 -14.28 18.17 21.55
N LEU A 6 -13.41 17.40 20.91
CA LEU A 6 -12.88 16.15 21.47
C LEU A 6 -11.60 16.50 22.24
N GLU A 7 -11.74 17.08 23.42
CA GLU A 7 -10.63 17.18 24.38
C GLU A 7 -10.52 15.81 25.07
N MET A 8 -9.51 15.02 24.69
CA MET A 8 -9.01 13.95 25.55
C MET A 8 -7.77 14.50 26.25
N ASP A 9 -7.92 14.81 27.53
CA ASP A 9 -6.85 15.24 28.41
C ASP A 9 -5.75 14.17 28.45
N PHE A 10 -4.59 14.50 27.90
CA PHE A 10 -3.40 13.66 27.94
C PHE A 10 -2.54 14.13 29.13
N GLU A 11 -2.69 13.48 30.29
CA GLU A 11 -1.82 13.68 31.45
C GLU A 11 -0.54 12.82 31.28
N PRO A 12 0.65 13.41 31.12
CA PRO A 12 1.89 12.67 31.02
C PRO A 12 2.34 12.18 32.41
N LEU A 13 2.45 10.86 32.59
CA LEU A 13 3.03 10.29 33.80
C LEU A 13 4.56 10.54 33.86
N PRO A 14 5.13 10.89 35.03
CA PRO A 14 6.54 11.22 35.17
C PRO A 14 7.44 9.97 35.10
N MET A 15 8.51 10.10 34.32
CA MET A 15 9.58 9.09 34.18
C MET A 15 10.49 9.08 35.42
N THR A 16 10.71 7.90 36.01
CA THR A 16 11.80 7.67 36.98
C THR A 16 12.74 6.55 36.51
N PRO A 17 14.04 6.57 36.86
CA PRO A 17 15.03 5.70 36.21
C PRO A 17 15.44 4.46 37.02
N ARG A 18 15.69 3.39 36.27
CA ARG A 18 16.60 2.22 36.48
C ARG A 18 16.05 0.87 36.98
N SER A 19 16.29 -0.11 36.10
CA SER A 19 16.84 -1.47 36.27
C SER A 19 16.09 -2.51 37.11
N LEU A 20 15.61 -3.56 36.45
CA LEU A 20 16.10 -4.96 36.54
C LEU A 20 15.18 -5.90 35.75
N ALA A 21 15.78 -6.92 35.14
CA ALA A 21 15.13 -7.92 34.29
C ALA A 21 13.91 -8.58 34.96
N MET A 22 12.80 -8.69 34.24
CA MET A 22 11.71 -9.62 34.55
C MET A 22 11.13 -10.24 33.27
N THR A 23 11.09 -11.57 33.28
CA THR A 23 10.47 -12.49 32.30
C THR A 23 8.99 -12.15 32.00
N PRO A 24 8.48 -12.44 30.78
CA PRO A 24 7.11 -12.05 30.42
C PRO A 24 6.08 -12.99 31.05
N ARG A 25 5.54 -12.60 32.21
CA ARG A 25 4.26 -13.13 32.72
C ARG A 25 3.10 -12.36 32.06
N SER A 26 2.34 -13.09 31.25
CA SER A 26 0.90 -12.91 30.98
C SER A 26 0.32 -11.52 31.28
N LEU A 27 0.47 -10.58 30.35
CA LEU A 27 -0.35 -9.37 30.33
C LEU A 27 -1.65 -9.70 29.58
N ALA A 28 -2.69 -9.91 30.37
CA ALA A 28 -4.06 -10.03 29.90
C ALA A 28 -4.39 -8.81 29.02
N ARG A 29 -4.77 -9.10 27.79
CA ARG A 29 -5.18 -8.16 26.75
C ARG A 29 -6.44 -7.42 27.21
N GLN A 30 -6.29 -6.26 27.89
CA GLN A 30 -7.43 -5.38 28.13
C GLN A 30 -7.89 -4.83 26.78
N ARG A 31 -9.03 -5.36 26.30
CA ARG A 31 -9.68 -4.95 25.06
C ARG A 31 -10.22 -3.53 25.24
N LEU A 32 -9.71 -2.58 24.45
CA LEU A 32 -10.11 -1.18 24.45
C LEU A 32 -11.40 -0.88 23.64
N PHE A 33 -12.14 -1.92 23.22
CA PHE A 33 -13.44 -1.77 22.59
C PHE A 33 -14.43 -2.77 23.17
N PRO A 34 -15.69 -2.36 23.46
CA PRO A 34 -16.71 -3.30 23.87
C PRO A 34 -16.90 -4.37 22.78
N ASN A 35 -17.23 -5.60 23.19
CA ASN A 35 -17.73 -6.62 22.25
C ASN A 35 -19.00 -6.05 21.61
N VAL A 36 -18.87 -5.42 20.46
CA VAL A 36 -19.99 -5.34 19.53
C VAL A 36 -20.12 -6.75 19.01
N GLU A 37 -21.07 -7.52 19.56
CA GLU A 37 -21.64 -8.62 18.82
C GLU A 37 -22.10 -8.04 17.49
N ASN A 38 -21.25 -8.16 16.46
CA ASN A 38 -21.69 -8.06 15.09
C ASN A 38 -22.66 -9.22 14.91
N LYS A 39 -23.94 -9.00 15.25
CA LYS A 39 -25.03 -9.71 14.60
C LYS A 39 -24.79 -9.46 13.13
N LYS A 40 -24.10 -10.38 12.46
CA LYS A 40 -23.96 -10.39 11.00
C LYS A 40 -25.38 -10.34 10.49
N GLN A 41 -25.83 -9.15 10.06
CA GLN A 41 -27.05 -9.07 9.29
C GLN A 41 -26.85 -10.06 8.14
N LYS A 42 -27.83 -10.94 7.97
CA LYS A 42 -27.81 -11.97 6.93
C LYS A 42 -28.06 -11.25 5.60
N VAL A 43 -27.06 -10.51 5.12
CA VAL A 43 -27.12 -9.81 3.85
C VAL A 43 -26.99 -10.86 2.76
N ALA A 44 -27.87 -10.78 1.76
CA ALA A 44 -27.82 -11.67 0.61
C ALA A 44 -26.43 -11.58 -0.05
N PRO A 45 -25.87 -12.71 -0.52
CA PRO A 45 -24.58 -12.69 -1.21
C PRO A 45 -24.65 -11.69 -2.39
N PRO A 46 -23.59 -10.92 -2.64
CA PRO A 46 -23.54 -10.04 -3.79
C PRO A 46 -23.78 -10.88 -5.06
N GLY A 47 -24.62 -10.38 -5.97
CA GLY A 47 -24.93 -11.08 -7.22
C GLY A 47 -23.66 -11.42 -8.01
N ALA A 48 -23.70 -12.51 -8.78
CA ALA A 48 -22.56 -13.10 -9.48
C ALA A 48 -21.88 -12.19 -10.54
N GLY A 49 -22.42 -10.99 -10.79
CA GLY A 49 -21.89 -10.05 -11.77
C GLY A 49 -20.86 -9.05 -11.20
N PRO A 50 -20.07 -8.40 -12.07
CA PRO A 50 -19.19 -7.32 -11.68
C PRO A 50 -19.98 -6.20 -10.98
N ARG A 51 -19.37 -5.55 -9.99
CA ARG A 51 -19.96 -4.39 -9.31
C ARG A 51 -20.21 -3.30 -10.35
N LYS A 52 -21.41 -2.72 -10.37
CA LYS A 52 -21.67 -1.49 -11.12
C LYS A 52 -20.88 -0.34 -10.49
N ASN A 53 -20.35 0.55 -11.33
CA ASN A 53 -19.69 1.75 -10.86
C ASN A 53 -20.67 2.58 -10.02
N LEU A 54 -20.16 3.16 -8.94
CA LEU A 54 -20.92 4.14 -8.17
C LEU A 54 -20.81 5.45 -8.95
N GLU A 55 -21.92 5.90 -9.54
CA GLU A 55 -21.98 7.18 -10.25
C GLU A 55 -21.97 8.30 -9.21
N LEU A 56 -20.76 8.71 -8.79
CA LEU A 56 -20.54 9.78 -7.83
C LEU A 56 -20.33 11.10 -8.57
N GLU A 57 -21.02 12.15 -8.13
CA GLU A 57 -20.81 13.51 -8.61
C GLU A 57 -19.82 14.26 -7.69
N VAL A 58 -18.82 14.90 -8.30
CA VAL A 58 -17.90 15.81 -7.60
C VAL A 58 -18.42 17.23 -7.84
N MET A 59 -18.81 17.92 -6.76
CA MET A 59 -19.29 19.30 -6.84
C MET A 59 -18.32 20.24 -6.13
N GLU A 60 -18.22 21.46 -6.66
CA GLU A 60 -17.46 22.54 -6.01
C GLU A 60 -18.10 22.92 -4.66
N PRO A 61 -17.28 23.23 -3.63
CA PRO A 61 -17.78 23.68 -2.34
C PRO A 61 -18.68 24.92 -2.48
N GLY A 62 -19.89 24.87 -1.93
CA GLY A 62 -20.82 26.02 -1.88
C GLY A 62 -22.02 25.96 -2.83
N LEU A 63 -22.10 24.95 -3.70
CA LEU A 63 -23.31 24.64 -4.47
C LEU A 63 -24.28 23.80 -3.62
N LYS A 64 -25.59 24.01 -3.79
CA LYS A 64 -26.60 23.16 -3.15
C LYS A 64 -26.50 21.75 -3.70
N ASN A 65 -26.41 20.78 -2.81
CA ASN A 65 -26.38 19.37 -3.16
C ASN A 65 -27.75 18.74 -2.83
N ASP A 66 -28.48 18.35 -3.86
CA ASP A 66 -29.75 17.60 -3.73
C ASP A 66 -29.52 16.08 -3.64
N GLY A 67 -28.26 15.63 -3.73
CA GLY A 67 -27.84 14.24 -3.62
C GLY A 67 -27.61 13.75 -2.18
N PRO A 68 -27.23 12.47 -2.01
CA PRO A 68 -26.95 11.89 -0.71
C PRO A 68 -25.80 12.62 0.00
N SER A 69 -25.88 12.73 1.33
CA SER A 69 -24.79 13.32 2.12
C SER A 69 -23.50 12.50 2.00
N LEU A 70 -22.35 13.15 2.19
CA LEU A 70 -21.04 12.50 2.20
C LEU A 70 -21.00 11.30 3.16
N ASP A 71 -21.55 11.46 4.37
CA ASP A 71 -21.63 10.38 5.36
C ASP A 71 -22.39 9.16 4.83
N THR A 72 -23.50 9.41 4.14
CA THR A 72 -24.34 8.35 3.56
C THR A 72 -23.58 7.62 2.44
N ILE A 73 -22.87 8.37 1.59
CA ILE A 73 -22.02 7.82 0.53
C ILE A 73 -20.93 6.92 1.14
N LEU A 74 -20.22 7.41 2.17
CA LEU A 74 -19.14 6.69 2.82
C LEU A 74 -19.61 5.44 3.56
N VAL A 75 -20.73 5.50 4.28
CA VAL A 75 -21.32 4.33 4.96
C VAL A 75 -21.73 3.25 3.96
N ASN A 76 -22.41 3.63 2.87
CA ASN A 76 -22.81 2.69 1.82
C ASN A 76 -21.59 2.08 1.11
N TYR A 77 -20.55 2.88 0.88
CA TYR A 77 -19.32 2.42 0.27
C TYR A 77 -18.58 1.44 1.18
N LEU A 78 -18.49 1.72 2.47
CA LEU A 78 -17.90 0.85 3.48
C LEU A 78 -18.63 -0.50 3.55
N ASP A 79 -19.96 -0.51 3.67
CA ASP A 79 -20.75 -1.75 3.68
C ASP A 79 -20.48 -2.59 2.41
N THR A 80 -20.43 -1.94 1.25
CA THR A 80 -20.11 -2.61 0.00
C THR A 80 -18.73 -3.29 0.04
N LEU A 81 -17.69 -2.59 0.53
CA LEU A 81 -16.35 -3.16 0.63
C LEU A 81 -16.29 -4.31 1.65
N THR A 82 -16.90 -4.14 2.82
CA THR A 82 -16.97 -5.17 3.87
C THR A 82 -17.62 -6.46 3.38
N GLN A 83 -18.67 -6.36 2.56
CA GLN A 83 -19.29 -7.54 1.95
C GLN A 83 -18.36 -8.23 0.96
N ARG A 84 -17.69 -7.46 0.10
CA ARG A 84 -16.83 -7.98 -0.98
C ARG A 84 -15.59 -8.70 -0.49
N VAL A 85 -15.03 -8.30 0.66
CA VAL A 85 -13.88 -8.99 1.28
C VAL A 85 -14.16 -10.49 1.46
N ASN A 86 -15.40 -10.89 1.78
CA ASN A 86 -15.76 -12.29 2.00
C ASN A 86 -15.77 -13.15 0.72
N TYR A 87 -15.68 -12.53 -0.46
CA TYR A 87 -15.78 -13.19 -1.76
C TYR A 87 -14.55 -12.92 -2.66
N HIS A 88 -13.48 -12.36 -2.10
CA HIS A 88 -12.29 -12.00 -2.84
C HIS A 88 -11.33 -13.21 -2.98
N LEU A 89 -11.29 -13.82 -4.17
CA LEU A 89 -10.42 -14.97 -4.46
C LEU A 89 -9.64 -14.85 -5.79
N GLY A 90 -10.00 -13.89 -6.65
CA GLY A 90 -9.56 -13.85 -8.05
C GLY A 90 -8.41 -12.88 -8.36
N TYR A 91 -7.86 -12.18 -7.37
CA TYR A 91 -6.80 -11.20 -7.59
C TYR A 91 -5.77 -11.24 -6.46
N PRO A 92 -4.46 -11.16 -6.76
CA PRO A 92 -3.42 -11.30 -5.75
C PRO A 92 -3.19 -9.97 -5.02
N VAL A 93 -4.09 -9.61 -4.11
CA VAL A 93 -3.96 -8.42 -3.26
C VAL A 93 -4.23 -8.78 -1.80
N ASN A 94 -3.39 -8.26 -0.89
CA ASN A 94 -3.69 -8.35 0.53
C ASN A 94 -4.80 -7.33 0.86
N ILE A 95 -5.88 -7.81 1.47
CA ILE A 95 -7.02 -6.98 1.89
C ILE A 95 -7.17 -6.96 3.43
N CYS A 96 -6.21 -7.55 4.16
CA CYS A 96 -6.19 -7.61 5.60
C CYS A 96 -5.10 -6.67 6.16
N TYR A 97 -5.52 -5.62 6.87
CA TYR A 97 -4.64 -4.61 7.44
C TYR A 97 -4.98 -4.38 8.91
N ASP A 98 -4.24 -5.00 9.83
CA ASP A 98 -4.56 -4.98 11.27
C ASP A 98 -4.08 -3.71 12.01
N HIS A 99 -3.22 -2.91 11.38
CA HIS A 99 -2.58 -1.75 12.00
C HIS A 99 -3.24 -0.40 11.66
N TYR A 100 -4.38 -0.42 10.95
CA TYR A 100 -5.04 0.80 10.47
C TYR A 100 -5.35 1.79 11.60
N ALA A 101 -5.83 1.31 12.75
CA ALA A 101 -6.17 2.17 13.88
C ALA A 101 -4.93 2.83 14.50
N THR A 102 -3.80 2.11 14.55
CA THR A 102 -2.52 2.64 15.06
C THR A 102 -1.91 3.66 14.11
N LEU A 103 -2.10 3.49 12.79
CA LEU A 103 -1.56 4.39 11.77
C LEU A 103 -2.48 5.58 11.46
N ALA A 104 -3.76 5.51 11.82
CA ALA A 104 -4.76 6.54 11.54
C ALA A 104 -4.35 7.96 11.98
N PRO A 105 -3.68 8.19 13.13
CA PRO A 105 -3.22 9.52 13.52
C PRO A 105 -2.24 10.17 12.51
N LEU A 106 -1.53 9.37 11.71
CA LEU A 106 -0.61 9.91 10.69
C LEU A 106 -1.34 10.58 9.52
N LEU A 107 -2.62 10.23 9.30
CA LEU A 107 -3.43 10.77 8.20
C LEU A 107 -3.76 12.26 8.37
N GLN A 108 -3.49 12.85 9.53
CA GLN A 108 -3.64 14.29 9.76
C GLN A 108 -2.49 15.13 9.17
N PHE A 109 -1.41 14.49 8.73
CA PHE A 109 -0.23 15.15 8.18
C PHE A 109 -0.11 14.89 6.67
N HIS A 110 0.36 15.89 5.93
CA HIS A 110 0.74 15.72 4.52
C HIS A 110 2.18 15.19 4.44
N LEU A 111 2.34 13.87 4.53
CA LEU A 111 3.65 13.22 4.39
C LEU A 111 4.04 13.11 2.91
N ASN A 112 5.25 13.51 2.58
CA ASN A 112 5.79 13.47 1.22
C ASN A 112 7.28 13.11 1.23
N ASN A 113 7.62 11.89 0.77
CA ASN A 113 9.01 11.43 0.62
C ASN A 113 9.62 11.97 -0.67
N CYS A 114 9.71 13.29 -0.78
CA CYS A 114 10.27 13.93 -1.95
C CYS A 114 11.78 13.65 -2.06
N GLY A 115 12.25 13.32 -3.27
CA GLY A 115 13.66 13.13 -3.58
C GLY A 115 14.23 11.79 -3.09
N ASP A 116 15.56 11.72 -3.05
CA ASP A 116 16.29 10.48 -2.74
C ASP A 116 16.12 10.05 -1.26
N PRO A 117 15.75 8.79 -0.97
CA PRO A 117 15.53 8.30 0.40
C PRO A 117 16.74 8.41 1.35
N PHE A 118 17.96 8.40 0.82
CA PHE A 118 19.21 8.45 1.58
C PHE A 118 19.76 9.86 1.76
N LEU A 119 19.18 10.85 1.10
CA LEU A 119 19.58 12.25 1.24
C LEU A 119 18.68 13.00 2.24
N GLN A 120 19.31 13.94 2.96
CA GLN A 120 18.59 14.84 3.86
C GLN A 120 17.57 15.68 3.08
N ASN A 121 16.37 15.79 3.63
CA ASN A 121 15.30 16.60 3.07
C ASN A 121 15.32 18.04 3.57
N THR A 122 14.80 18.94 2.74
CA THR A 122 14.64 20.35 3.08
C THR A 122 13.40 20.63 3.93
N VAL A 123 12.50 19.65 4.08
CA VAL A 123 11.21 19.76 4.78
C VAL A 123 10.97 18.49 5.60
N ASP A 124 10.54 18.63 6.85
CA ASP A 124 10.42 17.52 7.81
C ASP A 124 9.14 16.66 7.68
N PHE A 125 8.22 17.03 6.78
CA PHE A 125 6.97 16.28 6.57
C PHE A 125 7.18 15.07 5.65
N HIS A 126 7.96 14.08 6.11
CA HIS A 126 8.25 12.85 5.38
C HIS A 126 8.36 11.63 6.29
N SER A 127 8.37 10.44 5.69
CA SER A 127 8.52 9.12 6.32
C SER A 127 9.75 8.36 5.81
N LYS A 128 10.79 9.05 5.31
CA LYS A 128 12.01 8.43 4.73
C LYS A 128 12.72 7.44 5.65
N ASP A 129 12.69 7.64 6.97
CA ASP A 129 13.27 6.67 7.92
C ASP A 129 12.59 5.29 7.80
N PHE A 130 11.27 5.26 7.61
CA PHE A 130 10.51 4.03 7.39
C PHE A 130 10.81 3.43 6.02
N GLU A 131 10.94 4.28 4.99
CA GLU A 131 11.30 3.84 3.64
C GLU A 131 12.67 3.15 3.63
N VAL A 132 13.70 3.78 4.22
CA VAL A 132 15.04 3.21 4.33
C VAL A 132 15.04 1.93 5.18
N ALA A 133 14.23 1.85 6.24
CA ALA A 133 14.07 0.62 7.02
C ALA A 133 13.51 -0.55 6.18
N VAL A 134 12.49 -0.29 5.35
CA VAL A 134 11.94 -1.29 4.42
C VAL A 134 12.96 -1.70 3.37
N LEU A 135 13.70 -0.75 2.81
CA LEU A 135 14.75 -1.04 1.84
C LEU A 135 15.87 -1.90 2.42
N ASN A 136 16.33 -1.59 3.65
CA ASN A 136 17.32 -2.41 4.36
C ASN A 136 16.84 -3.85 4.55
N TRP A 137 15.55 -4.02 4.86
CA TRP A 137 14.96 -5.36 5.03
C TRP A 137 14.96 -6.16 3.71
N PHE A 138 14.62 -5.53 2.58
CA PHE A 138 14.69 -6.19 1.26
C PHE A 138 16.13 -6.47 0.81
N ALA A 139 17.05 -5.53 1.05
CA ALA A 139 18.47 -5.74 0.76
C ALA A 139 19.01 -6.96 1.53
N GLN A 140 18.65 -7.09 2.81
CA GLN A 140 18.97 -8.28 3.61
C GLN A 140 18.33 -9.55 3.04
N LEU A 141 17.06 -9.50 2.65
CA LEU A 141 16.34 -10.63 2.07
C LEU A 141 16.99 -11.13 0.76
N TRP A 142 17.54 -10.21 -0.03
CA TRP A 142 18.21 -10.51 -1.30
C TRP A 142 19.72 -10.67 -1.18
N GLU A 143 20.25 -10.74 0.05
CA GLU A 143 21.67 -10.93 0.33
C GLU A 143 22.56 -9.86 -0.33
N ILE A 144 22.03 -8.65 -0.49
CA ILE A 144 22.81 -7.50 -0.97
C ILE A 144 23.58 -6.94 0.23
N GLU A 145 24.89 -6.74 0.06
CA GLU A 145 25.74 -6.18 1.10
C GLU A 145 25.23 -4.81 1.56
N LYS A 146 25.42 -4.54 2.85
CA LYS A 146 25.11 -3.24 3.43
C LYS A 146 25.89 -2.16 2.66
N ASP A 147 25.21 -1.06 2.34
CA ASP A 147 25.76 0.07 1.58
C ASP A 147 26.15 -0.26 0.11
N GLN A 148 25.77 -1.43 -0.42
CA GLN A 148 25.94 -1.83 -1.84
C GLN A 148 24.63 -1.86 -2.62
N TYR A 149 23.63 -1.12 -2.16
CA TYR A 149 22.35 -1.00 -2.84
C TYR A 149 21.89 0.45 -2.88
N TRP A 150 21.07 0.76 -3.89
CA TRP A 150 20.26 1.97 -3.94
C TRP A 150 18.86 1.58 -4.42
N GLY A 151 17.84 2.28 -3.93
CA GLY A 151 16.46 2.05 -4.31
C GLY A 151 15.51 2.97 -3.55
N TYR A 152 14.23 2.85 -3.87
CA TYR A 152 13.13 3.58 -3.24
C TYR A 152 11.85 2.74 -3.26
N VAL A 153 10.89 3.08 -2.41
CA VAL A 153 9.60 2.39 -2.38
C VAL A 153 8.69 2.95 -3.47
N THR A 154 8.26 2.09 -4.38
CA THR A 154 7.40 2.45 -5.52
C THR A 154 5.91 2.41 -5.15
N ASN A 155 5.06 3.10 -5.91
CA ASN A 155 3.60 3.05 -5.76
C ASN A 155 2.97 1.72 -6.22
N GLY A 156 3.76 0.83 -6.81
CA GLY A 156 3.35 -0.51 -7.22
C GLY A 156 4.29 -1.13 -8.24
N GLY A 157 4.09 -2.41 -8.53
CA GLY A 157 5.00 -3.18 -9.39
C GLY A 157 5.15 -2.65 -10.82
N THR A 158 4.19 -1.86 -11.33
CA THR A 158 4.34 -1.21 -12.64
C THR A 158 5.44 -0.15 -12.61
N GLU A 159 5.46 0.71 -11.58
CA GLU A 159 6.52 1.72 -11.42
C GLU A 159 7.88 1.05 -11.19
N GLY A 160 7.93 -0.01 -10.38
CA GLY A 160 9.16 -0.81 -10.20
C GLY A 160 9.71 -1.36 -11.52
N ASN A 161 8.83 -1.95 -12.35
CA ASN A 161 9.23 -2.44 -13.67
C ASN A 161 9.69 -1.31 -14.61
N LEU A 162 8.95 -0.19 -14.66
CA LEU A 162 9.33 0.97 -15.46
C LEU A 162 10.72 1.47 -15.05
N HIS A 163 10.95 1.66 -13.76
CA HIS A 163 12.22 2.17 -13.26
C HIS A 163 13.39 1.21 -13.48
N GLY A 164 13.23 -0.08 -13.14
CA GLY A 164 14.29 -1.07 -13.33
C GLY A 164 14.68 -1.24 -14.81
N ILE A 165 13.70 -1.27 -15.72
CA ILE A 165 13.96 -1.35 -17.16
C ILE A 165 14.62 -0.07 -17.67
N LEU A 166 14.21 1.10 -17.18
CA LEU A 166 14.85 2.37 -17.52
C LEU A 166 16.34 2.35 -17.15
N LEU A 167 16.69 1.92 -15.93
CA LEU A 167 18.09 1.80 -15.51
C LEU A 167 18.88 0.86 -16.43
N GLY A 168 18.32 -0.31 -16.76
CA GLY A 168 18.93 -1.24 -17.70
C GLY A 168 19.16 -0.62 -19.08
N ARG A 169 18.19 0.14 -19.58
CA ARG A 169 18.26 0.86 -20.87
C ARG A 169 19.31 1.96 -20.86
N GLU A 170 19.44 2.73 -19.79
CA GLU A 170 20.47 3.77 -19.69
C GLU A 170 21.88 3.16 -19.64
N LEU A 171 22.03 1.99 -19.01
CA LEU A 171 23.31 1.26 -18.95
C LEU A 171 23.64 0.54 -20.28
N LEU A 172 22.62 0.06 -20.99
CA LEU A 172 22.73 -0.68 -22.24
C LEU A 172 21.79 -0.08 -23.31
N PRO A 173 22.18 1.05 -23.95
CA PRO A 173 21.27 1.77 -24.86
C PRO A 173 20.79 0.96 -26.06
N GLU A 174 21.61 0.05 -26.56
CA GLU A 174 21.31 -0.87 -27.67
C GLU A 174 20.91 -2.27 -27.18
N GLY A 175 20.63 -2.42 -25.87
CA GLY A 175 20.24 -3.68 -25.27
C GLY A 175 18.84 -4.12 -25.72
N ILE A 176 18.69 -5.40 -26.02
CA ILE A 176 17.40 -6.02 -26.34
C ILE A 176 16.76 -6.50 -25.03
N LEU A 177 15.51 -6.08 -24.76
CA LEU A 177 14.76 -6.55 -23.61
C LEU A 177 14.17 -7.94 -23.89
N TYR A 178 14.69 -8.97 -23.22
CA TYR A 178 14.12 -10.32 -23.26
C TYR A 178 13.13 -10.50 -22.11
N ALA A 179 11.89 -10.89 -22.42
CA ALA A 179 10.86 -11.13 -21.42
C ALA A 179 10.00 -12.35 -21.78
N SER A 180 9.48 -13.03 -20.77
CA SER A 180 8.59 -14.18 -20.94
C SER A 180 7.26 -13.73 -21.56
N LYS A 181 6.62 -14.57 -22.40
CA LYS A 181 5.27 -14.32 -22.93
C LYS A 181 4.19 -14.14 -21.85
N ASP A 182 4.43 -14.67 -20.66
CA ASP A 182 3.53 -14.57 -19.50
C ASP A 182 3.93 -13.42 -18.55
N SER A 183 4.93 -12.61 -18.91
CA SER A 183 5.33 -11.43 -18.13
C SER A 183 4.18 -10.45 -18.03
N HIS A 184 4.08 -9.78 -16.90
CA HIS A 184 3.05 -8.76 -16.68
C HIS A 184 3.14 -7.66 -17.76
N TYR A 185 1.98 -7.20 -18.25
CA TYR A 185 1.88 -6.27 -19.38
C TYR A 185 2.73 -4.99 -19.22
N SER A 186 3.03 -4.59 -17.98
CA SER A 186 3.86 -3.42 -17.67
C SER A 186 5.28 -3.52 -18.26
N VAL A 187 5.82 -4.74 -18.43
CA VAL A 187 7.16 -4.95 -19.00
C VAL A 187 7.20 -4.53 -20.47
N PHE A 188 6.27 -5.04 -21.28
CA PHE A 188 6.17 -4.66 -22.70
C PHE A 188 5.71 -3.20 -22.88
N LYS A 189 4.90 -2.68 -21.95
CA LYS A 189 4.58 -1.26 -21.89
C LYS A 189 5.86 -0.41 -21.69
N ALA A 190 6.75 -0.82 -20.79
CA ALA A 190 8.03 -0.16 -20.56
C ALA A 190 8.89 -0.14 -21.83
N ALA A 191 9.07 -1.31 -22.48
CA ALA A 191 9.84 -1.42 -23.73
C ALA A 191 9.35 -0.44 -24.79
N ARG A 192 8.03 -0.38 -25.00
CA ARG A 192 7.42 0.58 -25.93
C ARG A 192 7.64 2.03 -25.53
N MET A 193 7.48 2.37 -24.26
CA MET A 193 7.68 3.74 -23.75
C MET A 193 9.13 4.21 -23.93
N TYR A 194 10.09 3.31 -23.68
CA TYR A 194 11.53 3.61 -23.77
C TYR A 194 12.13 3.35 -25.14
N ARG A 195 11.32 2.95 -26.13
CA ARG A 195 11.73 2.66 -27.51
C ARG A 195 12.83 1.60 -27.59
N MET A 196 12.73 0.58 -26.74
CA MET A 196 13.64 -0.56 -26.75
C MET A 196 13.14 -1.61 -27.72
N ASP A 197 14.07 -2.30 -28.38
CA ASP A 197 13.77 -3.59 -28.99
C ASP A 197 13.49 -4.61 -27.89
N SER A 198 12.52 -5.49 -28.12
CA SER A 198 12.13 -6.50 -27.14
C SER A 198 11.76 -7.81 -27.81
N GLU A 199 12.22 -8.91 -27.21
CA GLU A 199 11.96 -10.26 -27.67
C GLU A 199 11.15 -11.04 -26.65
N THR A 200 10.08 -11.67 -27.13
CA THR A 200 9.18 -12.45 -26.29
C THR A 200 9.59 -13.92 -26.28
N ILE A 201 9.97 -14.42 -25.12
CA ILE A 201 10.42 -15.80 -24.92
C ILE A 201 9.23 -16.68 -24.52
N LYS A 202 9.14 -17.88 -25.12
CA LYS A 202 8.11 -18.87 -24.77
C LYS A 202 8.29 -19.37 -23.33
N THR A 203 7.19 -19.79 -22.71
CA THR A 203 7.20 -20.42 -21.39
C THR A 203 6.82 -21.90 -21.45
N SER A 204 7.27 -22.64 -20.43
CA SER A 204 6.87 -24.01 -20.16
C SER A 204 5.42 -24.08 -19.68
N VAL A 205 4.90 -25.29 -19.53
CA VAL A 205 3.56 -25.52 -18.94
C VAL A 205 3.47 -25.05 -17.47
N ASN A 206 4.60 -24.87 -16.80
CA ASN A 206 4.68 -24.39 -15.42
C ASN A 206 4.82 -22.85 -15.35
N GLY A 207 4.89 -22.14 -16.48
CA GLY A 207 5.04 -20.68 -16.54
C GLY A 207 6.49 -20.19 -16.50
N GLU A 208 7.47 -21.08 -16.48
CA GLU A 208 8.90 -20.72 -16.50
C GLU A 208 9.34 -20.35 -17.92
N MET A 209 10.27 -19.40 -18.05
CA MET A 209 10.85 -19.04 -19.34
C MET A 209 11.69 -20.20 -19.91
N ILE A 210 11.49 -20.56 -21.18
CA ILE A 210 12.27 -21.60 -21.85
C ILE A 210 13.58 -20.99 -22.33
N ILE A 211 14.66 -21.26 -21.61
CA ILE A 211 16.01 -20.88 -21.99
C ILE A 211 16.59 -22.01 -22.84
N GLN A 212 16.98 -21.73 -24.08
CA GLN A 212 17.82 -22.65 -24.86
C GLN A 212 19.25 -22.47 -24.36
N ILE A 213 19.74 -23.43 -23.57
CA ILE A 213 21.14 -23.53 -23.16
C ILE A 213 21.87 -24.42 -24.18
#